data_AF-T0XXA8-F1
#
_entry.id   AF-T0XXA8-F1
#
_cell.length_a   1.000
_cell.length_b   1.000
_cell.length_c   1.000
_cell.angle_alpha   90.00
_cell.angle_beta   90.00
_cell.angle_gamma   90.00
#
_symmetry.space_group_name_H-M   'P 1'
#
loop_
_entity.id
_entity.type
_entity.pdbx_description
1 polymer ?
#
loop_
_entity_poly.entity_id
_entity_poly.type
_entity_poly.pdbx_seq_one_letter_code
_entity_poly.pdbx_strand_id
1 'polypeptide(L)' 'MGWKGPILSDSGGFQILSLKDRRKVSEEGVHFQSPYDGASVFLSPEEVVRFSGAIGVTIA' A
#
# COMPACT_ATOMS: atom_id res chain seq x y z
N MET A 1 -4.68 7.31 -16.47
CA MET A 1 -3.22 7.56 -16.63
C MET A 1 -2.79 7.75 -18.09
N GLY A 2 -3.50 7.23 -19.11
CA GLY A 2 -3.14 7.45 -20.53
C GLY A 2 -1.80 6.84 -20.96
N TRP A 3 -1.09 6.20 -20.03
CA TRP A 3 0.15 5.49 -20.24
C TRP A 3 -0.12 4.14 -20.90
N LYS A 4 0.66 3.83 -21.94
CA LYS A 4 0.52 2.59 -22.73
C LYS A 4 1.67 1.60 -22.50
N GLY A 5 2.68 1.97 -21.73
CA GLY A 5 3.82 1.12 -21.41
C GLY A 5 3.57 0.27 -20.16
N PRO A 6 4.52 -0.60 -19.80
CA PRO A 6 4.44 -1.36 -18.56
C PRO A 6 4.45 -0.43 -17.34
N ILE A 7 3.82 -0.89 -16.26
CA ILE A 7 3.76 -0.19 -14.97
C ILE A 7 4.31 -1.14 -13.90
N LEU A 8 5.33 -0.67 -13.18
CA LEU A 8 5.83 -1.29 -11.97
C LEU A 8 5.22 -0.56 -10.77
N SER A 9 4.52 -1.28 -9.91
CA SER A 9 4.07 -0.77 -8.62
C SER A 9 4.87 -1.41 -7.51
N ASP A 10 5.13 -0.65 -6.45
CA ASP A 10 5.57 -1.19 -5.17
C ASP A 10 4.34 -1.46 -4.29
N SER A 11 4.52 -2.31 -3.29
CA SER A 11 3.63 -2.62 -2.18
C SER A 11 3.26 -1.42 -1.30
N GLY A 12 4.07 -0.35 -1.29
CA GLY A 12 3.91 0.79 -0.40
C GLY A 12 4.48 0.57 1.00
N GLY A 13 5.12 -0.57 1.26
CA GLY A 13 5.67 -0.92 2.57
C GLY A 13 6.70 0.11 3.08
N PHE A 14 7.55 0.64 2.19
CA PHE A 14 8.53 1.66 2.57
C PHE A 14 7.87 2.99 3.02
N GLN A 15 6.81 3.41 2.32
CA GLN A 15 6.03 4.60 2.66
C GLN A 15 5.40 4.44 4.05
N ILE A 16 4.82 3.27 4.32
CA ILE A 16 4.21 2.99 5.63
C ILE A 16 5.29 2.93 6.73
N LEU A 17 6.44 2.32 6.45
CA LEU A 17 7.61 2.32 7.35
C LEU A 17 8.20 3.72 7.59
N SER A 18 7.83 4.73 6.79
CA SER A 18 8.25 6.10 7.01
C SER A 18 7.36 6.86 8.01
N LEU A 19 6.19 6.31 8.38
CA LEU A 19 5.21 6.94 9.28
C LEU A 19 5.55 6.84 10.78
N LYS A 20 6.76 6.38 11.14
CA LYS A 20 7.26 6.16 12.52
C LYS A 20 6.20 5.55 13.45
N ASP A 21 5.87 6.22 14.56
CA ASP A 21 4.96 5.75 15.63
C ASP A 21 3.49 5.67 15.19
N ARG A 22 3.15 6.15 13.98
CA ARG A 22 1.80 6.10 13.44
C ARG A 22 1.49 4.79 12.71
N ARG A 23 2.22 3.71 13.02
CA ARG A 23 2.00 2.38 12.46
C ARG A 23 2.19 1.28 13.51
N LYS A 24 1.56 0.13 13.27
CA LYS A 24 1.79 -1.13 13.97
C LYS A 24 1.85 -2.25 12.94
N VAL A 25 2.93 -3.04 12.97
CA VAL A 25 3.16 -4.17 12.07
C VAL A 25 2.88 -5.47 12.81
N SER A 26 2.14 -6.38 12.19
CA SER A 26 1.95 -7.76 12.63
C SER A 26 2.16 -8.72 11.45
N GLU A 27 2.04 -10.03 11.68
CA GLU A 27 2.10 -11.01 10.59
C GLU A 27 0.90 -10.88 9.63
N GLU A 28 -0.27 -10.48 10.13
CA GLU A 28 -1.47 -10.32 9.32
C GLU A 28 -1.45 -9.06 8.44
N GLY A 29 -0.61 -8.08 8.75
CA GLY A 29 -0.48 -6.85 7.97
C GLY A 29 -0.02 -5.64 8.77
N VAL A 30 -0.38 -4.45 8.29
CA VAL A 30 0.02 -3.19 8.91
C VAL A 30 -1.20 -2.31 9.19
N HIS A 31 -1.34 -1.90 10.44
CA HIS A 31 -2.21 -0.80 10.82
C HIS A 31 -1.44 0.51 10.77
N PHE A 32 -1.99 1.56 10.18
CA PHE A 32 -1.38 2.89 10.19
C PHE A 32 -2.43 4.00 10.20
N GLN A 33 -2.00 5.21 10.56
CA GLN A 33 -2.82 6.41 10.43
C GLN A 33 -2.59 7.05 9.08
N SER A 34 -3.67 7.28 8.33
CA SER A 34 -3.65 7.99 7.06
C SER A 34 -2.98 9.37 7.23
N PRO A 35 -2.01 9.72 6.37
CA PRO A 35 -1.35 11.02 6.44
C PRO A 35 -2.26 12.17 5.97
N TYR A 36 -3.40 11.86 5.34
CA TYR A 36 -4.31 12.85 4.76
C TYR A 36 -5.34 13.36 5.76
N ASP A 37 -5.89 12.46 6.59
CA ASP A 37 -7.02 12.72 7.48
C ASP A 37 -6.87 12.10 8.88
N GLY A 38 -5.80 11.32 9.11
CA GLY A 38 -5.59 10.64 10.39
C GLY A 38 -6.54 9.47 10.64
N ALA A 39 -7.23 8.95 9.61
CA ALA A 39 -8.04 7.76 9.73
C ALA A 39 -7.19 6.51 9.97
N SER A 40 -7.67 5.58 10.79
CA SER A 40 -7.00 4.30 10.99
C SER A 40 -7.26 3.38 9.80
N VAL A 41 -6.20 2.91 9.18
CA VAL A 41 -6.21 2.04 8.00
C VAL A 41 -5.51 0.73 8.35
N PHE A 42 -6.03 -0.37 7.82
CA PHE A 42 -5.37 -1.67 7.82
C PHE A 42 -5.03 -2.07 6.39
N LEU A 43 -3.81 -2.55 6.17
CA LEU A 43 -3.35 -3.05 4.88
C LEU A 43 -2.72 -4.43 5.06
N SER A 44 -3.32 -5.44 4.44
CA SER A 44 -2.79 -6.81 4.40
C SER A 44 -2.07 -7.09 3.07
N PRO A 45 -1.24 -8.15 2.99
CA PRO A 45 -0.63 -8.58 1.73
C PRO A 45 -1.66 -8.85 0.61
N GLU A 46 -2.80 -9.44 0.95
CA GLU A 46 -3.88 -9.76 0.01
C GLU A 46 -4.51 -8.50 -0.56
N GLU A 47 -4.70 -7.47 0.28
CA GLU A 47 -5.18 -6.16 -0.16
C GLU A 47 -4.22 -5.53 -1.16
N VAL A 48 -2.90 -5.57 -0.91
CA VAL A 48 -1.87 -5.03 -1.80
C VAL A 48 -1.95 -5.69 -3.18
N VAL A 49 -2.01 -7.02 -3.24
CA VAL A 49 -2.13 -7.76 -4.51
C VAL A 49 -3.43 -7.41 -5.23
N ARG A 50 -4.54 -7.31 -4.50
CA ARG A 50 -5.84 -6.95 -5.08
C ARG A 50 -5.83 -5.54 -5.68
N PHE A 51 -5.29 -4.56 -4.95
CA PHE A 51 -5.22 -3.17 -5.44
C PHE A 51 -4.32 -3.06 -6.67
N SER A 52 -3.15 -3.70 -6.65
CA SER A 52 -2.25 -3.77 -7.79
C SER A 52 -2.93 -4.33 -9.05
N GLY A 53 -3.69 -5.42 -8.91
CA GLY A 53 -4.49 -5.96 -10.02
C GLY A 53 -5.57 -5.00 -10.51
N ALA A 54 -6.25 -4.31 -9.60
CA ALA A 54 -7.32 -3.36 -9.95
C ALA A 54 -6.83 -2.12 -10.72
N ILE A 55 -5.59 -1.68 -10.47
CA ILE A 55 -5.00 -0.52 -11.17
C ILE A 55 -4.24 -0.90 -12.45
N GLY A 56 -4.22 -2.19 -12.81
CA GLY A 56 -3.65 -2.67 -14.07
C GLY A 56 -2.12 -2.60 -14.12
N VAL A 57 -1.45 -2.84 -13.00
CA VAL A 57 0.02 -2.90 -12.98
C VAL A 57 0.52 -4.16 -13.67
N THR A 58 1.68 -4.04 -14.33
CA THR A 58 2.33 -5.15 -15.04
C THR A 58 3.12 -6.03 -14.08
N ILE A 59 3.75 -5.41 -13.08
CA ILE A 59 4.52 -6.06 -12.02
C ILE A 59 4.19 -5.36 -10.70
N ALA A 60 3.99 -6.16 -9.65
CA ALA A 60 3.72 -5.74 -8.28
C ALA A 60 4.78 -6.34 -7.34
#